data_AF-A0A7S1FHN2-F1
#
_entry.id   AF-A0A7S1FHN2-F1
#
_cell.length_a   1.000
_cell.length_b   1.000
_cell.length_c   1.000
_cell.angle_alpha   90.00
_cell.angle_beta   90.00
_cell.angle_gamma   90.00
#
_symmetry.space_group_name_H-M   'P 1'
#
loop_
_entity.id
_entity.type
_entity.pdbx_description
1 polymer ?
#
loop_
_entity_poly.entity_id
_entity_poly.type
_entity_poly.pdbx_seq_one_letter_code
_entity_poly.pdbx_strand_id
1 'polypeptide(L)'
;VSLSWIRIFRFFRFLKLGRCAQALRQIPWVRLLLKNFWFASRFIFPTLGLVFGILLSFTLALLNNLSSLELSEEQAADLDKHWGSVGKSMISLMATSCGGADWDKVASPLQRINTVSYAIFLLHTLIFRPMITNIV
;
A
#
# COMPACT_ATOMS: atom_id res chain seq x y z
N VAL A 1 -14.84 11.46 34.66
CA VAL A 1 -14.50 12.24 33.45
C VAL A 1 -13.91 11.28 32.43
N SER A 2 -14.56 11.09 31.28
CA SER A 2 -14.32 9.98 30.36
C SER A 2 -12.97 10.08 29.63
N LEU A 3 -12.29 8.93 29.49
CA LEU A 3 -10.98 8.75 28.83
C LEU A 3 -10.89 9.33 27.40
N SER A 4 -12.04 9.52 26.73
CA SER A 4 -12.15 10.13 25.40
C SER A 4 -11.70 11.59 25.36
N TRP A 5 -11.93 12.37 26.41
CA TRP A 5 -11.56 13.79 26.46
C TRP A 5 -10.05 14.00 26.49
N ILE A 6 -9.32 13.12 27.17
CA ILE A 6 -7.86 13.18 27.28
C ILE A 6 -7.20 12.90 25.91
N ARG A 7 -7.78 12.01 25.08
CA ARG A 7 -7.31 11.71 23.72
C ARG A 7 -7.50 12.91 22.79
N ILE A 8 -8.66 13.57 22.87
CA ILE A 8 -8.99 14.76 22.08
C ILE A 8 -8.03 15.92 22.43
N PHE A 9 -7.77 16.16 23.70
CA PHE A 9 -6.81 17.19 24.14
C PHE A 9 -5.38 16.95 23.62
N ARG A 10 -5.00 15.68 23.46
CA ARG A 10 -3.72 15.29 22.85
C ARG A 10 -3.65 15.69 21.38
N PHE A 11 -4.73 15.50 20.62
CA PHE A 11 -4.87 15.98 19.24
C PHE A 11 -4.82 17.52 19.15
N PHE A 12 -5.46 18.24 20.09
CA PHE A 12 -5.36 19.70 20.16
C PHE A 12 -3.94 20.21 20.43
N ARG A 13 -3.09 19.40 21.10
CA ARG A 13 -1.67 19.72 21.27
C ARG A 13 -0.89 19.59 19.96
N PHE A 14 -1.27 18.68 19.06
CA PHE A 14 -0.71 18.61 17.70
C PHE A 14 -1.16 19.81 16.84
N LEU A 15 -2.36 20.36 17.05
CA LEU A 15 -2.78 21.61 16.39
C LEU A 15 -1.89 22.81 16.77
N LYS A 16 -1.25 22.81 17.96
CA LYS A 16 -0.23 23.83 18.29
C LYS A 16 1.01 23.73 17.40
N LEU A 17 1.38 22.55 16.87
CA LEU A 17 2.45 22.43 15.87
C LEU A 17 2.09 23.14 14.56
N GLY A 18 0.80 23.36 14.28
CA GLY A 18 0.33 24.21 13.19
C GLY A 18 0.81 25.66 13.32
N ARG A 19 1.03 26.18 14.53
CA ARG A 19 1.64 27.51 14.74
C ARG A 19 3.11 27.53 14.33
N CYS A 20 3.85 26.44 14.55
CA CYS A 20 5.21 26.29 14.02
C CYS A 20 5.20 26.28 12.49
N ALA A 21 4.23 25.61 11.86
CA ALA A 21 4.06 25.66 10.40
C ALA A 21 3.75 27.08 9.89
N GLN A 22 2.97 27.87 10.65
CA GLN A 22 2.71 29.28 10.31
C GLN A 22 3.99 30.14 10.42
N ALA A 23 4.80 29.96 11.46
CA ALA A 23 6.10 30.63 11.60
C ALA A 23 7.07 30.24 10.46
N LEU A 24 7.11 28.96 10.10
CA LEU A 24 7.91 28.45 8.98
C LEU A 24 7.47 29.05 7.64
N ARG A 25 6.17 29.29 7.42
CA ARG A 25 5.65 29.95 6.19
C ARG A 25 6.12 31.39 6.03
N GLN A 26 6.57 32.07 7.08
CA GLN A 26 7.09 33.44 6.95
C GLN A 26 8.52 33.46 6.39
N ILE A 27 9.24 32.35 6.47
CA ILE A 27 10.60 32.22 5.95
C ILE A 27 10.54 32.08 4.41
N PRO A 28 11.17 32.99 3.64
CA PRO A 28 11.13 32.96 2.16
C PRO A 28 11.60 31.62 1.57
N TRP A 29 12.65 31.03 2.13
CA TRP A 29 13.20 29.73 1.71
C TRP A 29 12.20 28.58 1.87
N VAL A 30 11.46 28.56 2.98
CA VAL A 30 10.43 27.53 3.21
C VAL A 30 9.27 27.69 2.23
N ARG A 31 8.87 28.93 1.90
CA ARG A 31 7.84 29.16 0.88
C ARG A 31 8.27 28.66 -0.49
N LEU A 32 9.54 28.83 -0.84
CA LEU A 32 10.09 28.32 -2.10
C LEU A 32 10.08 26.78 -2.12
N LEU A 33 10.51 26.13 -1.04
CA LEU A 33 10.45 24.67 -0.89
C LEU A 33 9.01 24.15 -0.95
N LEU A 34 8.06 24.81 -0.29
CA LEU A 34 6.64 24.43 -0.34
C LEU A 34 6.06 24.60 -1.74
N LYS A 35 6.42 25.66 -2.48
CA LYS A 35 5.99 25.83 -3.87
C LYS A 35 6.53 24.71 -4.77
N ASN A 36 7.79 24.33 -4.59
CA ASN A 36 8.39 23.20 -5.32
C ASN A 36 7.72 21.88 -4.94
N PHE A 37 7.38 21.69 -3.66
CA PHE A 37 6.63 20.53 -3.19
C PHE A 37 5.22 20.47 -3.80
N TRP A 38 4.47 21.58 -3.80
CA TRP A 38 3.15 21.65 -4.42
C TRP A 38 3.21 21.39 -5.93
N PHE A 39 4.24 21.90 -6.60
CA PHE A 39 4.47 21.63 -8.01
C PHE A 39 4.76 20.14 -8.26
N ALA A 40 5.67 19.52 -7.50
CA ALA A 40 5.97 18.09 -7.60
C ALA A 40 4.75 17.22 -7.26
N SER A 41 3.98 17.61 -6.25
CA SER A 41 2.79 16.92 -5.77
C SER A 41 1.72 16.75 -6.86
N ARG A 42 1.60 17.72 -7.79
CA ARG A 42 0.72 17.63 -8.96
C ARG A 42 1.03 16.42 -9.86
N PHE A 43 2.29 16.00 -9.92
CA PHE A 43 2.73 14.84 -10.70
C PHE A 43 2.74 13.55 -9.89
N ILE A 44 2.98 13.65 -8.57
CA ILE A 44 2.99 12.50 -7.67
C ILE A 44 1.59 11.93 -7.47
N PHE A 45 0.56 12.77 -7.31
CA PHE A 45 -0.80 12.28 -7.03
C PHE A 45 -1.40 11.38 -8.12
N PRO A 46 -1.37 11.75 -9.42
CA PRO A 46 -1.83 10.87 -10.49
C PRO A 46 -1.04 9.56 -10.54
N THR A 47 0.29 9.64 -10.33
CA THR A 47 1.18 8.49 -10.31
C THR A 47 0.85 7.53 -9.16
N LEU A 48 0.63 8.04 -7.94
CA LEU A 48 0.14 7.24 -6.81
C LEU A 48 -1.22 6.61 -7.10
N GLY A 49 -2.11 7.33 -7.79
CA GLY A 49 -3.38 6.80 -8.25
C GLY A 49 -3.21 5.60 -9.19
N LEU A 50 -2.26 5.67 -10.13
CA LEU A 50 -1.92 4.55 -11.02
C LEU A 50 -1.35 3.36 -10.25
N VAL A 51 -0.41 3.59 -9.33
CA VAL A 51 0.16 2.55 -8.44
C VAL A 51 -0.96 1.82 -7.70
N PHE A 52 -1.87 2.57 -7.07
CA PHE A 52 -2.98 2.02 -6.31
C PHE A 52 -4.00 1.28 -7.20
N GLY A 53 -4.31 1.83 -8.38
CA GLY A 53 -5.22 1.22 -9.34
C GLY A 53 -4.71 -0.11 -9.88
N ILE A 54 -3.41 -0.22 -10.16
CA ILE A 54 -2.77 -1.46 -10.60
C ILE A 54 -2.81 -2.50 -9.47
N LEU A 55 -2.40 -2.13 -8.25
CA LEU A 55 -2.45 -3.03 -7.08
C LEU A 55 -3.87 -3.58 -6.85
N LEU A 56 -4.87 -2.71 -6.91
CA LEU A 56 -6.26 -3.10 -6.72
C LEU A 56 -6.72 -4.06 -7.83
N SER A 57 -6.41 -3.76 -9.09
CA SER A 57 -6.80 -4.60 -10.24
C SER A 57 -6.21 -6.01 -10.15
N PHE A 58 -4.92 -6.12 -9.82
CA PHE A 58 -4.26 -7.41 -9.63
C PHE A 58 -4.79 -8.17 -8.42
N THR A 59 -5.06 -7.45 -7.32
CA THR A 59 -5.66 -8.05 -6.13
C THR A 59 -7.03 -8.66 -6.43
N LEU A 60 -7.89 -7.92 -7.13
CA LEU A 60 -9.22 -8.40 -7.50
C LEU A 60 -9.14 -9.58 -8.46
N ALA A 61 -8.23 -9.55 -9.44
CA ALA A 61 -8.00 -10.67 -10.35
C ALA A 61 -7.55 -11.94 -9.61
N LEU A 62 -6.62 -11.81 -8.66
CA LEU A 62 -6.17 -12.92 -7.83
C LEU A 62 -7.29 -13.49 -6.96
N LEU A 63 -8.00 -12.64 -6.23
CA LEU A 63 -9.08 -13.07 -5.33
C LEU A 63 -10.24 -13.71 -6.10
N ASN A 64 -10.58 -13.19 -7.28
CA ASN A 64 -11.61 -13.78 -8.12
C ASN A 64 -11.22 -15.21 -8.56
N ASN A 65 -9.96 -15.41 -8.99
CA ASN A 65 -9.43 -16.73 -9.34
C ASN A 65 -9.37 -17.69 -8.14
N LEU A 66 -9.08 -17.18 -6.95
CA LEU A 66 -9.05 -18.00 -5.73
C LEU A 66 -10.46 -18.36 -5.26
N SER A 67 -11.44 -17.47 -5.44
CA SER A 67 -12.82 -17.70 -5.05
C SER A 67 -13.53 -18.78 -5.87
N SER A 68 -13.06 -19.06 -7.08
CA SER A 68 -13.57 -20.13 -7.93
C SER A 68 -13.00 -21.51 -7.61
N LEU A 69 -12.06 -21.63 -6.66
CA LEU A 69 -11.41 -22.89 -6.31
C LEU A 69 -11.99 -23.46 -5.03
N GLU A 70 -12.20 -24.77 -5.01
CA GLU A 70 -12.49 -25.52 -3.79
C GLU A 70 -11.18 -25.77 -3.03
N LEU A 71 -11.00 -25.07 -1.91
CA LEU A 71 -9.80 -25.16 -1.08
C LEU A 71 -10.03 -26.09 0.11
N SER A 72 -9.04 -26.91 0.43
CA SER A 72 -8.99 -27.61 1.71
C SER A 72 -8.90 -26.61 2.88
N GLU A 73 -9.41 -26.96 4.07
CA GLU A 73 -9.33 -26.12 5.27
C GLU A 73 -7.88 -25.70 5.60
N GLU A 74 -6.91 -26.60 5.38
CA GLU A 74 -5.48 -26.31 5.58
C GLU A 74 -4.96 -25.27 4.58
N GLN A 75 -5.34 -25.38 3.31
CA GLN A 75 -4.98 -24.43 2.26
C GLN A 75 -5.63 -23.07 2.49
N ALA A 76 -6.88 -23.04 2.93
CA ALA A 76 -7.61 -21.82 3.25
C ALA A 76 -6.95 -21.06 4.42
N ALA A 77 -6.52 -21.77 5.47
CA ALA A 77 -5.86 -21.17 6.62
C ALA A 77 -4.49 -20.55 6.26
N ASP A 78 -3.70 -21.21 5.42
CA ASP A 78 -2.43 -20.67 4.93
C ASP A 78 -2.63 -19.51 3.95
N LEU A 79 -3.66 -19.56 3.12
CA LEU A 79 -4.02 -18.49 2.20
C LEU A 79 -4.52 -17.24 2.94
N ASP A 80 -5.31 -17.38 4.01
CA ASP A 80 -5.89 -16.25 4.76
C ASP A 80 -4.84 -15.32 5.40
N LYS A 81 -3.63 -15.86 5.68
CA LYS A 81 -2.50 -15.08 6.23
C LYS A 81 -2.12 -13.90 5.33
N HIS A 82 -2.11 -14.10 4.02
CA HIS A 82 -1.64 -13.11 3.04
C HIS A 82 -2.74 -12.62 2.09
N TRP A 83 -3.74 -13.46 1.83
CA TRP A 83 -4.72 -13.29 0.76
C TRP A 83 -6.17 -13.34 1.24
N GLY A 84 -6.40 -13.31 2.55
CA GLY A 84 -7.74 -13.42 3.16
C GLY A 84 -8.69 -12.25 2.90
N SER A 85 -8.16 -11.08 2.52
CA SER A 85 -8.96 -9.91 2.20
C SER A 85 -8.25 -9.03 1.19
N VAL A 86 -9.02 -8.20 0.47
CA VAL A 86 -8.46 -7.23 -0.49
C VAL A 86 -7.35 -6.39 0.14
N GLY A 87 -7.56 -5.88 1.36
CA GLY A 87 -6.56 -5.08 2.06
C GLY A 87 -5.29 -5.87 2.40
N LYS A 88 -5.42 -7.10 2.90
CA LYS A 88 -4.26 -7.98 3.19
C LYS A 88 -3.48 -8.30 1.91
N SER A 89 -4.18 -8.61 0.82
CA SER A 89 -3.59 -8.91 -0.49
C SER A 89 -2.84 -7.72 -1.07
N MET A 90 -3.45 -6.51 -1.02
CA MET A 90 -2.80 -5.28 -1.47
C MET A 90 -1.53 -4.97 -0.66
N ILE A 91 -1.57 -5.17 0.67
CA ILE A 91 -0.41 -5.00 1.53
C ILE A 91 0.67 -6.04 1.19
N SER A 92 0.31 -7.30 0.99
CA SER A 92 1.25 -8.37 0.62
C SER A 92 1.92 -8.10 -0.74
N LEU A 93 1.15 -7.66 -1.74
CA LEU A 93 1.67 -7.24 -3.05
C LEU A 93 2.58 -6.02 -2.95
N MET A 94 2.21 -5.01 -2.16
CA MET A 94 3.04 -3.83 -1.95
C MET A 94 4.33 -4.18 -1.18
N ALA A 95 4.23 -4.99 -0.12
CA ALA A 95 5.37 -5.37 0.70
C ALA A 95 6.39 -6.19 -0.09
N THR A 96 5.95 -7.11 -0.95
CA THR A 96 6.83 -7.88 -1.83
C THR A 96 7.47 -7.00 -2.90
N SER A 97 6.71 -6.10 -3.51
CA SER A 97 7.21 -5.14 -4.51
C SER A 97 8.25 -4.16 -3.98
N CYS A 98 8.08 -3.68 -2.74
CA CYS A 98 9.03 -2.76 -2.09
C CYS A 98 10.24 -3.48 -1.47
N GLY A 99 10.30 -4.82 -1.54
CA GLY A 99 11.36 -5.61 -0.89
C GLY A 99 11.24 -5.71 0.64
N GLY A 100 10.07 -5.42 1.21
CA GLY A 100 9.80 -5.52 2.63
C GLY A 100 9.43 -6.93 3.11
N ALA A 101 9.00 -7.82 2.20
CA ALA A 101 8.70 -9.21 2.49
C ALA A 101 9.30 -10.15 1.44
N ASP A 102 9.76 -11.33 1.87
CA ASP A 102 10.26 -12.37 0.95
C ASP A 102 9.13 -12.82 0.02
N TRP A 103 9.32 -12.64 -1.28
CA TRP A 103 8.35 -13.03 -2.30
C TRP A 103 8.01 -14.52 -2.23
N ASP A 104 8.99 -15.36 -1.89
CA ASP A 104 8.83 -16.81 -1.77
C ASP A 104 7.80 -17.19 -0.69
N LYS A 105 7.83 -16.53 0.47
CA LYS A 105 6.86 -16.79 1.55
C LYS A 105 5.43 -16.41 1.17
N VAL A 106 5.28 -15.35 0.39
CA VAL A 106 3.98 -14.82 -0.04
C VAL A 106 3.43 -15.62 -1.24
N ALA A 107 4.30 -16.12 -2.11
CA ALA A 107 3.94 -16.83 -3.33
C ALA A 107 3.82 -18.35 -3.17
N SER A 108 4.53 -18.95 -2.20
CA SER A 108 4.46 -20.38 -1.85
C SER A 108 3.02 -20.90 -1.67
N PRO A 109 2.12 -20.25 -0.89
CA PRO A 109 0.74 -20.72 -0.78
C PRO A 109 -0.03 -20.63 -2.12
N LEU A 110 0.25 -19.62 -2.95
CA LEU A 110 -0.39 -19.50 -4.27
C LEU A 110 0.06 -20.60 -5.22
N GLN A 111 1.35 -20.94 -5.22
CA GLN A 111 1.93 -21.97 -6.09
C GLN A 111 1.35 -23.36 -5.80
N ARG A 112 1.09 -23.67 -4.52
CA ARG A 112 0.51 -24.97 -4.11
C ARG A 112 -0.96 -25.11 -4.49
N ILE A 113 -1.69 -24.00 -4.58
CA ILE A 113 -3.13 -23.98 -4.84
C ILE A 113 -3.40 -23.93 -6.34
N ASN A 114 -2.82 -22.95 -7.05
CA ASN A 114 -3.11 -22.74 -8.45
C ASN A 114 -1.96 -22.02 -9.18
N THR A 115 -1.45 -22.67 -10.23
CA THR A 115 -0.42 -22.12 -11.12
C THR A 115 -0.84 -20.80 -11.76
N VAL A 116 -2.13 -20.60 -12.06
CA VAL A 116 -2.63 -19.35 -12.66
C VAL A 116 -2.51 -18.18 -11.67
N SER A 117 -2.92 -18.38 -10.42
CA SER A 117 -2.79 -17.35 -9.38
C SER A 117 -1.32 -17.00 -9.12
N TYR A 118 -0.44 -18.00 -9.14
CA TYR A 118 1.02 -17.78 -9.06
C TYR A 118 1.55 -16.99 -10.28
N ALA A 119 1.10 -17.30 -11.49
CA ALA A 119 1.50 -16.57 -12.70
C ALA A 119 1.04 -15.10 -12.67
N ILE A 120 -0.18 -14.82 -12.18
CA ILE A 120 -0.69 -13.45 -11.99
C ILE A 120 0.18 -12.67 -10.98
N PHE A 121 0.58 -13.31 -9.87
CA PHE A 121 1.48 -12.71 -8.89
C PHE A 121 2.86 -12.38 -9.47
N LEU A 122 3.43 -13.28 -10.26
CA LEU A 122 4.70 -13.04 -10.95
C LEU A 122 4.60 -11.90 -11.97
N LEU A 123 3.52 -11.88 -12.76
CA LEU A 123 3.26 -10.80 -13.72
C LEU A 123 3.16 -9.45 -13.02
N HIS A 124 2.44 -9.39 -11.90
CA HIS A 124 2.39 -8.20 -11.06
C HIS A 124 3.79 -7.75 -10.63
N THR A 125 4.57 -8.66 -10.04
CA THR A 125 5.92 -8.35 -9.53
C THR A 125 6.85 -7.85 -10.64
N LEU A 126 6.74 -8.43 -11.84
CA LEU A 126 7.54 -8.06 -13.01
C LEU A 126 7.19 -6.67 -13.55
N ILE A 127 5.92 -6.28 -13.55
CA ILE A 127 5.47 -4.97 -14.03
C ILE A 127 5.69 -3.89 -12.96
N PHE A 128 5.44 -4.21 -11.70
CA PHE A 128 5.37 -3.22 -10.63
C PHE A 128 6.75 -2.80 -10.11
N ARG A 129 7.73 -3.71 -10.12
CA ARG A 129 9.11 -3.40 -9.72
C ARG A 129 9.79 -2.31 -10.58
N PRO A 130 9.78 -2.40 -11.93
CA PRO A 130 10.32 -1.32 -12.77
C PRO A 130 9.49 -0.03 -12.66
N MET A 131 8.18 -0.15 -12.42
CA MET A 131 7.31 1.00 -12.20
C MET A 131 7.72 1.78 -10.96
N ILE A 132 7.94 1.13 -9.81
CA ILE A 132 8.42 1.82 -8.59
C ILE A 132 9.76 2.50 -8.85
N THR A 133 10.72 1.81 -9.49
CA THR A 133 12.04 2.39 -9.76
C THR A 133 12.02 3.56 -10.74
N ASN A 134 10.95 3.72 -11.53
CA ASN A 134 10.78 4.88 -12.42
C ASN A 134 10.14 6.07 -11.70
N ILE A 135 9.48 5.84 -10.55
CA ILE A 135 8.82 6.88 -9.76
C ILE A 135 9.79 7.52 -8.76
N VAL A 136 10.72 6.72 -8.23
CA VAL A 136 11.80 7.15 -7.32
C VAL A 136 12.94 7.75 -8.12
#